data_AF-A0A8S3Y5W4-F1
#
_entry.id   AF-A0A8S3Y5W4-F1
#
_cell.length_a   1.000
_cell.length_b   1.000
_cell.length_c   1.000
_cell.angle_alpha   90.00
_cell.angle_beta   90.00
_cell.angle_gamma   90.00
#
_symmetry.space_group_name_H-M   'P 1'
#
loop_
_entity.id
_entity.type
_entity.pdbx_description
1 polymer ?
#
loop_
_entity_poly.entity_id
_entity_poly.type
_entity_poly.pdbx_seq_one_letter_code
_entity_poly.pdbx_strand_id
1 'polypeptide(L)'
;MRNVSQRLESLIGRLICFRSGNNRPRIVRTVRMAFAGTNVSLSQPDITQKLTERIDDLKQRIAAWGKRIRRYTERSTRFNQNRLFQSDQKRLYESLERPMVSGTGPAPNQADTVAFWRGLWSEPVNHSEGPWTEVVASQCAGITPMDPVIITPDDVAEAVRRAPNWKSPGLDGLHHYWLKGFMGNFTVMAALYFSWQP
;
A
#
# COMPACT_ATOMS: atom_id res chain seq x y z
N MET A 1 -16.11 23.72 -2.73
CA MET A 1 -16.99 22.81 -3.50
C MET A 1 -18.02 22.06 -2.64
N ARG A 2 -17.66 21.50 -1.47
CA ARG A 2 -18.63 20.87 -0.52
C ARG A 2 -19.86 21.73 -0.24
N ASN A 3 -19.66 23.02 0.03
CA ASN A 3 -20.73 23.98 0.30
C ASN A 3 -21.68 24.22 -0.89
N VAL A 4 -21.23 23.98 -2.14
CA VAL A 4 -22.08 24.16 -3.32
C VAL A 4 -22.90 22.90 -3.58
N SER A 5 -22.32 21.70 -3.46
CA SER A 5 -23.06 20.43 -3.56
C SER A 5 -24.17 20.36 -2.51
N GLN A 6 -23.85 20.67 -1.25
CA GLN A 6 -24.82 20.68 -0.15
C GLN A 6 -25.97 21.68 -0.38
N ARG A 7 -25.68 22.84 -1.00
CA ARG A 7 -26.72 23.82 -1.38
C ARG A 7 -27.64 23.28 -2.48
N LEU A 8 -27.08 22.60 -3.49
CA LEU A 8 -27.87 22.00 -4.58
C LEU A 8 -28.70 20.80 -4.09
N GLU A 9 -28.15 19.96 -3.23
CA GLU A 9 -28.85 18.85 -2.57
C GLU A 9 -30.01 19.35 -1.69
N SER A 10 -29.76 20.39 -0.89
CA SER A 10 -30.81 21.04 -0.10
C SER A 10 -31.90 21.64 -0.99
N LEU A 11 -31.54 22.24 -2.13
CA LEU A 11 -32.50 22.76 -3.10
C LEU A 11 -33.35 21.64 -3.72
N ILE A 12 -32.73 20.53 -4.15
CA ILE A 12 -33.43 19.34 -4.64
C ILE A 12 -34.45 18.85 -3.60
N GLY A 13 -34.06 18.74 -2.33
CA GLY A 13 -34.96 18.33 -1.24
C GLY A 13 -36.17 19.25 -1.10
N ARG A 14 -35.98 20.57 -1.24
CA ARG A 14 -37.08 21.55 -1.19
C ARG A 14 -38.02 21.45 -2.41
N LEU A 15 -37.47 21.20 -3.60
CA LEU A 15 -38.27 21.00 -4.82
C LEU A 15 -39.11 19.71 -4.74
N ILE A 16 -38.54 18.62 -4.22
CA ILE A 16 -39.25 17.36 -3.97
C ILE A 16 -40.38 17.59 -2.96
N CYS A 17 -40.10 18.31 -1.86
CA CYS A 17 -41.09 18.60 -0.83
C CYS A 17 -42.29 19.40 -1.37
N PHE A 18 -42.03 20.40 -2.22
CA PHE A 18 -43.08 21.15 -2.91
C PHE A 18 -43.89 20.24 -3.86
N ARG A 19 -43.21 19.39 -4.65
CA ARG A 19 -43.87 18.42 -5.54
C ARG A 19 -44.78 17.44 -4.80
N SER A 20 -44.42 17.07 -3.57
CA SER A 20 -45.24 16.21 -2.70
C SER A 20 -46.43 16.95 -2.03
N GLY A 21 -46.69 18.21 -2.38
CA GLY A 21 -47.82 18.99 -1.89
C GLY A 21 -47.52 19.91 -0.70
N ASN A 22 -46.24 20.07 -0.30
CA ASN A 22 -45.90 20.96 0.81
C ASN A 22 -45.81 22.42 0.38
N ASN A 23 -46.86 23.18 0.71
CA ASN A 23 -47.01 24.60 0.35
C ASN A 23 -46.61 25.58 1.46
N ARG A 24 -45.76 25.17 2.42
CA ARG A 24 -45.26 26.10 3.44
C ARG A 24 -44.60 27.33 2.79
N PRO A 25 -44.84 28.57 3.28
CA PRO A 25 -44.36 29.80 2.63
C PRO A 25 -42.84 29.83 2.36
N ARG A 26 -42.04 29.23 3.26
CA ARG A 26 -40.58 29.11 3.11
C ARG A 26 -40.17 28.23 1.92
N ILE A 27 -40.90 27.15 1.67
CA ILE A 27 -40.65 26.24 0.54
C ILE A 27 -41.06 26.92 -0.75
N VAL A 28 -42.27 27.48 -0.80
CA VAL A 28 -42.78 28.24 -1.96
C VAL A 28 -41.82 29.37 -2.35
N ARG A 29 -41.31 30.14 -1.38
CA ARG A 29 -40.30 31.19 -1.63
C ARG A 29 -39.02 30.62 -2.25
N THR A 30 -38.54 29.47 -1.76
CA THR A 30 -37.34 28.81 -2.30
C THR A 30 -37.57 28.32 -3.72
N VAL A 31 -38.75 27.73 -4.01
CA VAL A 31 -39.10 27.27 -5.35
C VAL A 31 -39.21 28.44 -6.31
N ARG A 32 -39.86 29.56 -5.93
CA ARG A 32 -39.90 30.79 -6.74
C ARG A 32 -38.49 31.29 -7.07
N MET A 33 -37.58 31.27 -6.11
CA MET A 33 -36.18 31.64 -6.34
C MET A 33 -35.45 30.67 -7.26
N ALA A 34 -35.76 29.37 -7.21
CA ALA A 34 -35.16 28.34 -8.05
C ALA A 34 -35.47 28.51 -9.55
N PHE A 35 -36.63 29.13 -9.83
CA PHE A 35 -37.15 29.49 -11.15
C PHE A 35 -37.07 31.00 -11.44
N ALA A 36 -36.37 31.78 -10.60
CA ALA A 36 -36.23 33.21 -10.84
C ALA A 36 -35.53 33.47 -12.19
N GLY A 37 -36.11 34.36 -13.01
CA GLY A 37 -35.63 34.64 -14.36
C GLY A 37 -36.04 33.62 -15.42
N THR A 38 -36.87 32.63 -15.07
CA THR A 38 -37.51 31.73 -16.04
C THR A 38 -39.01 32.06 -16.18
N ASN A 39 -39.61 31.80 -17.34
CA ASN A 39 -41.04 32.04 -17.61
C ASN A 39 -41.96 30.97 -16.98
N VAL A 40 -41.62 30.50 -15.78
CA VAL A 40 -42.33 29.42 -15.08
C VAL A 40 -43.15 30.00 -13.94
N SER A 41 -44.48 29.85 -14.03
CA SER A 41 -45.39 30.21 -12.95
C SER A 41 -45.82 28.97 -12.18
N LEU A 42 -45.87 29.08 -10.85
CA LEU A 42 -46.24 27.97 -9.96
C LEU A 42 -47.70 27.53 -10.11
N SER A 43 -48.54 28.36 -10.73
CA SER A 43 -49.96 28.07 -10.98
C SER A 43 -50.22 27.41 -12.34
N GLN A 44 -49.17 27.16 -13.14
CA GLN A 44 -49.33 26.51 -14.45
C GLN A 44 -49.65 25.01 -14.28
N PRO A 45 -50.46 24.42 -15.17
CA PRO A 45 -50.82 23.00 -15.11
C PRO A 45 -49.61 22.07 -15.30
N ASP A 46 -48.55 22.55 -15.97
CA ASP A 46 -47.34 21.78 -16.28
C ASP A 46 -46.22 21.92 -15.22
N ILE A 47 -46.50 22.57 -14.08
CA ILE A 47 -45.49 22.83 -13.05
C ILE A 47 -44.81 21.56 -12.52
N THR A 48 -45.55 20.45 -12.41
CA THR A 48 -45.04 19.15 -11.93
C THR A 48 -43.96 18.59 -12.86
N GLN A 49 -44.12 18.77 -14.17
CA GLN A 49 -43.14 18.35 -15.17
C GLN A 49 -41.89 19.22 -15.07
N LYS A 50 -42.07 20.55 -15.06
CA LYS A 50 -40.96 21.53 -14.93
C LYS A 50 -40.15 21.35 -13.64
N LEU A 51 -40.82 20.99 -12.54
CA LEU A 51 -40.16 20.63 -11.28
C LEU A 51 -39.27 19.40 -11.42
N THR A 52 -39.76 18.38 -12.13
CA THR A 52 -39.03 17.13 -12.35
C THR A 52 -37.82 17.37 -13.23
N GLU A 53 -37.98 18.08 -14.34
CA GLU A 53 -36.87 18.49 -15.22
C GLU A 53 -35.81 19.27 -14.45
N ARG A 54 -36.23 20.22 -13.59
CA ARG A 54 -35.31 21.00 -12.77
C ARG A 54 -34.58 20.14 -11.74
N ILE A 55 -35.26 19.19 -11.10
CA ILE A 55 -34.62 18.25 -10.17
C ILE A 55 -33.57 17.41 -10.91
N ASP A 56 -33.88 16.93 -12.10
CA ASP A 56 -32.98 16.09 -12.87
C ASP A 56 -31.77 16.88 -13.41
N ASP A 57 -31.94 18.12 -13.87
CA ASP A 57 -30.83 19.03 -14.20
C ASP A 57 -29.86 19.20 -13.00
N LEU A 58 -30.41 19.45 -11.80
CA LEU A 58 -29.59 19.59 -10.60
C LEU A 58 -28.84 18.31 -10.25
N LYS A 59 -29.48 17.14 -10.35
CA LYS A 59 -28.84 15.84 -10.16
C LYS A 59 -27.72 15.59 -11.18
N GLN A 60 -27.98 15.88 -12.45
CA GLN A 60 -26.99 15.73 -13.52
C GLN A 60 -25.78 16.63 -13.28
N ARG A 61 -25.98 17.87 -12.84
CA ARG A 61 -24.89 18.78 -12.48
C ARG A 61 -24.03 18.27 -11.33
N ILE A 62 -24.66 17.79 -10.25
CA ILE A 62 -23.93 17.18 -9.12
C ILE A 62 -23.13 15.97 -9.61
N ALA A 63 -23.74 15.08 -10.39
CA ALA A 63 -23.08 13.89 -10.93
C ALA A 63 -21.90 14.26 -11.85
N ALA A 64 -22.06 15.25 -12.74
CA ALA A 64 -21.01 15.73 -13.62
C ALA A 64 -19.82 16.31 -12.83
N TRP A 65 -20.10 17.06 -11.77
CA TRP A 65 -19.05 17.63 -10.90
C TRP A 65 -18.34 16.53 -10.10
N GLY A 66 -19.09 15.55 -9.57
CA GLY A 66 -18.52 14.38 -8.91
C GLY A 66 -17.57 13.60 -9.84
N LYS A 67 -18.02 13.34 -11.08
CA LYS A 67 -17.18 12.71 -12.11
C LYS A 67 -15.91 13.53 -12.40
N ARG A 68 -16.02 14.85 -12.48
CA ARG A 68 -14.89 15.75 -12.75
C ARG A 68 -13.87 15.72 -11.60
N ILE A 69 -14.32 15.77 -10.35
CA ILE A 69 -13.47 15.66 -9.17
C ILE A 69 -12.74 14.31 -9.19
N ARG A 70 -13.49 13.22 -9.34
CA ARG A 70 -12.95 11.86 -9.40
C ARG A 70 -11.86 11.73 -10.47
N ARG A 71 -12.11 12.25 -11.67
CA ARG A 71 -11.14 12.25 -12.77
C ARG A 71 -9.86 13.02 -12.41
N TYR A 72 -9.97 14.17 -11.74
CA TYR A 72 -8.80 14.94 -11.33
C TYR A 72 -8.01 14.24 -10.24
N THR A 73 -8.69 13.65 -9.25
CA THR A 73 -8.02 12.86 -8.21
C THR A 73 -7.32 11.65 -8.81
N GLU A 74 -7.98 10.87 -9.67
CA GLU A 74 -7.38 9.72 -10.34
C GLU A 74 -6.17 10.12 -11.19
N ARG A 75 -6.28 11.23 -11.94
CA ARG A 75 -5.16 11.76 -12.73
C ARG A 75 -3.97 12.13 -11.83
N SER A 76 -4.23 12.85 -10.75
CA SER A 76 -3.19 13.29 -9.81
C SER A 76 -2.52 12.09 -9.14
N THR A 77 -3.31 11.14 -8.65
CA THR A 77 -2.81 9.90 -8.05
C THR A 77 -1.96 9.11 -9.05
N ARG A 78 -2.44 8.90 -10.27
CA ARG A 78 -1.68 8.19 -11.32
C ARG A 78 -0.38 8.90 -11.67
N PHE A 79 -0.42 10.23 -11.80
CA PHE A 79 0.79 11.02 -12.07
C PHE A 79 1.83 10.85 -10.95
N ASN A 80 1.40 10.95 -9.68
CA ASN A 80 2.28 10.78 -8.54
C ASN A 80 2.83 9.36 -8.42
N GLN A 81 1.99 8.34 -8.62
CA GLN A 81 2.39 6.93 -8.62
C GLN A 81 3.38 6.62 -9.75
N ASN A 82 3.13 7.10 -10.97
CA ASN A 82 4.04 6.90 -12.10
C ASN A 82 5.37 7.62 -11.88
N ARG A 83 5.34 8.84 -11.33
CA ARG A 83 6.56 9.57 -10.98
C ARG A 83 7.35 8.82 -9.92
N LEU A 84 6.69 8.32 -8.88
CA LEU A 84 7.31 7.52 -7.83
C LEU A 84 7.86 6.21 -8.37
N PHE A 85 7.16 5.53 -9.28
CA PHE A 85 7.66 4.35 -9.98
C PHE A 85 8.96 4.61 -10.74
N GLN A 86 9.06 5.75 -11.42
CA GLN A 86 10.27 6.09 -12.18
C GLN A 86 11.45 6.46 -11.27
N SER A 87 11.20 7.15 -10.14
CA SER A 87 12.26 7.62 -9.26
C SER A 87 12.67 6.61 -8.17
N ASP A 88 11.71 5.90 -7.59
CA ASP A 88 11.88 5.04 -6.41
C ASP A 88 10.78 3.95 -6.36
N GLN A 89 11.01 2.85 -7.08
CA GLN A 89 10.07 1.73 -7.18
C GLN A 89 9.79 1.10 -5.81
N LYS A 90 10.81 0.99 -4.95
CA LYS A 90 10.68 0.40 -3.62
C LYS A 90 9.63 1.14 -2.80
N ARG A 91 9.67 2.48 -2.77
CA ARG A 91 8.67 3.28 -2.06
C ARG A 91 7.27 3.13 -2.62
N LEU A 92 7.12 2.98 -3.93
CA LEU A 92 5.81 2.69 -4.51
C LEU A 92 5.29 1.34 -4.01
N TYR A 93 6.08 0.28 -4.10
CA TYR A 93 5.67 -1.04 -3.63
C TYR A 93 5.39 -1.06 -2.14
N GLU A 94 6.21 -0.44 -1.31
CA GLU A 94 5.93 -0.25 0.13
C GLU A 94 4.59 0.46 0.37
N SER A 95 4.24 1.46 -0.45
CA SER A 95 2.96 2.16 -0.34
C SER A 95 1.75 1.32 -0.77
N LEU A 96 1.94 0.35 -1.66
CA LEU A 96 0.93 -0.60 -2.12
C LEU A 96 0.79 -1.79 -1.16
N GLU A 97 1.91 -2.22 -0.59
CA GLU A 97 2.01 -3.35 0.34
C GLU A 97 1.44 -3.03 1.71
N ARG A 98 1.42 -1.76 2.13
CA ARG A 98 0.67 -1.36 3.34
C ARG A 98 -0.82 -1.49 3.05
N PRO A 99 -1.50 -2.55 3.51
CA PRO A 99 -2.94 -2.48 3.55
C PRO A 99 -3.26 -1.47 4.66
N MET A 100 -4.38 -0.79 4.55
CA MET A 100 -4.99 -0.06 5.67
C MET A 100 -5.40 -0.98 6.84
N VAL A 101 -5.02 -2.27 6.77
CA VAL A 101 -5.17 -3.29 7.77
C VAL A 101 -3.79 -3.51 8.38
N SER A 102 -3.42 -2.65 9.34
CA SER A 102 -2.67 -3.16 10.48
C SER A 102 -3.48 -4.36 10.97
N GLY A 103 -2.94 -5.57 10.89
CA GLY A 103 -3.59 -6.74 11.47
C GLY A 103 -3.88 -6.44 12.93
N THR A 104 -5.12 -6.07 13.24
CA THR A 104 -5.64 -5.89 14.60
C THR A 104 -5.91 -7.26 15.25
N GLY A 105 -5.49 -8.34 14.61
CA GLY A 105 -5.45 -9.65 15.24
C GLY A 105 -4.39 -9.65 16.35
N PRO A 106 -4.66 -10.30 17.49
CA PRO A 106 -3.62 -10.54 18.48
C PRO A 106 -2.45 -11.25 17.79
N ALA A 107 -1.22 -10.88 18.17
CA ALA A 107 -0.04 -11.58 17.71
C ALA A 107 -0.21 -13.08 17.99
N PRO A 108 0.13 -13.97 17.03
CA PRO A 108 0.03 -15.40 17.25
C PRO A 108 0.87 -15.79 18.46
N ASN A 109 0.35 -16.71 19.27
CA ASN A 109 1.04 -17.21 20.44
C ASN A 109 2.41 -17.79 20.04
N GLN A 110 3.43 -17.50 20.85
CA GLN A 110 4.79 -18.00 20.63
C GLN A 110 4.82 -19.54 20.58
N ALA A 111 4.04 -20.20 21.44
CA ALA A 111 3.96 -21.66 21.47
C ALA A 111 3.40 -22.23 20.15
N ASP A 112 2.33 -21.63 19.63
CA ASP A 112 1.68 -22.07 18.38
C ASP A 112 2.60 -21.84 17.18
N THR A 113 3.33 -20.72 17.18
CA THR A 113 4.30 -20.39 16.14
C THR A 113 5.47 -21.39 16.14
N VAL A 114 6.01 -21.70 17.33
CA VAL A 114 7.08 -22.69 17.49
C VAL A 114 6.60 -24.08 17.10
N ALA A 115 5.38 -24.49 17.50
CA ALA A 115 4.82 -25.78 17.14
C ALA A 115 4.62 -25.94 15.64
N PHE A 116 4.12 -24.90 14.97
CA PHE A 116 3.95 -24.88 13.52
C PHE A 116 5.28 -25.06 12.77
N TRP A 117 6.30 -24.25 13.09
CA TRP A 117 7.60 -24.35 12.42
C TRP A 117 8.35 -25.64 12.79
N ARG A 118 8.20 -26.11 14.03
CA ARG A 118 8.76 -27.41 14.46
C ARG A 118 8.15 -28.57 13.68
N GLY A 119 6.84 -28.57 13.44
CA GLY A 119 6.19 -29.60 12.61
C GLY A 119 6.70 -29.61 11.17
N LEU A 120 7.08 -28.44 10.63
CA LEU A 120 7.60 -28.35 9.27
C LEU A 120 9.08 -28.73 9.14
N TRP A 121 9.91 -28.40 10.13
CA TRP A 121 11.38 -28.50 10.03
C TRP A 121 12.02 -29.53 10.95
N SER A 122 11.35 -29.94 12.02
CA SER A 122 11.91 -30.86 13.00
C SER A 122 11.39 -32.29 12.86
N GLU A 123 10.40 -32.53 11.99
CA GLU A 123 10.03 -33.89 11.61
C GLU A 123 11.05 -34.41 10.61
N PRO A 124 11.81 -35.48 10.94
CA PRO A 124 12.72 -36.10 10.00
C PRO A 124 11.89 -36.77 8.90
N VAL A 125 11.77 -36.08 7.76
CA VAL A 125 11.19 -36.66 6.55
C VAL A 125 12.27 -37.51 5.87
N ASN A 126 12.03 -38.82 5.78
CA ASN A 126 12.84 -39.68 4.93
C ASN A 126 12.50 -39.39 3.47
N HIS A 127 13.33 -38.59 2.81
CA HIS A 127 13.21 -38.36 1.38
C HIS A 127 13.67 -39.62 0.64
N SER A 128 12.77 -40.29 -0.07
CA SER A 128 13.18 -41.27 -1.08
C SER A 128 13.67 -40.50 -2.30
N GLU A 129 14.98 -40.44 -2.47
CA GLU A 129 15.57 -39.91 -3.69
C GLU A 129 15.02 -40.67 -4.89
N GLY A 130 14.51 -39.93 -5.89
CA GLY A 130 13.96 -40.54 -7.10
C GLY A 130 15.06 -41.06 -8.01
N PRO A 131 14.74 -41.89 -9.03
CA PRO A 131 15.73 -42.47 -9.95
C PRO A 131 16.61 -41.44 -10.69
N TRP A 132 16.22 -40.16 -10.67
CA TRP A 132 16.96 -39.06 -11.29
C TRP A 132 18.31 -38.79 -10.62
N THR A 133 18.49 -39.13 -9.34
CA THR A 133 19.78 -38.93 -8.65
C THR A 133 20.85 -39.86 -9.20
N GLU A 134 20.50 -41.10 -9.54
CA GLU A 134 21.39 -42.06 -10.22
C GLU A 134 21.77 -41.55 -11.62
N VAL A 135 20.80 -40.97 -12.34
CA VAL A 135 21.05 -40.35 -13.65
C VAL A 135 22.02 -39.19 -13.52
N VAL A 136 21.81 -38.27 -12.57
CA VAL A 136 22.73 -37.14 -12.33
C VAL A 136 24.08 -37.62 -11.85
N ALA A 137 24.15 -38.62 -10.96
CA ALA A 137 25.41 -39.20 -10.49
C ALA A 137 26.21 -39.82 -11.65
N SER A 138 25.54 -40.51 -12.57
CA SER A 138 26.18 -41.06 -13.78
C SER A 138 26.68 -39.98 -14.74
N GLN A 139 25.91 -38.90 -14.93
CA GLN A 139 26.32 -37.75 -15.73
C GLN A 139 27.52 -37.00 -15.10
N CYS A 140 27.57 -36.95 -13.77
CA CYS A 140 28.63 -36.31 -13.01
C CYS A 140 29.83 -37.22 -12.72
N ALA A 141 29.79 -38.52 -13.07
CA ALA A 141 30.84 -39.49 -12.73
C ALA A 141 32.22 -39.14 -13.34
N GLY A 142 32.24 -38.41 -14.45
CA GLY A 142 33.46 -37.91 -15.08
C GLY A 142 33.90 -36.52 -14.61
N ILE A 143 33.16 -35.87 -13.71
CA ILE A 143 33.48 -34.54 -13.20
C ILE A 143 34.35 -34.70 -11.96
N THR A 144 35.55 -34.13 -12.00
CA THR A 144 36.43 -34.09 -10.83
C THR A 144 35.72 -33.37 -9.68
N PRO A 145 35.65 -33.97 -8.48
CA PRO A 145 35.09 -33.29 -7.32
C PRO A 145 35.79 -31.96 -7.08
N MET A 146 35.02 -30.93 -6.74
CA MET A 146 35.61 -29.65 -6.34
C MET A 146 36.45 -29.87 -5.07
N ASP A 147 37.67 -29.34 -5.07
CA ASP A 147 38.52 -29.37 -3.88
C ASP A 147 37.81 -28.74 -2.68
N PRO A 148 38.05 -29.23 -1.45
CA PRO A 148 37.45 -28.67 -0.26
C PRO A 148 37.82 -27.19 -0.12
N VAL A 149 36.81 -26.32 -0.15
CA VAL A 149 37.01 -24.88 0.04
C VAL A 149 37.18 -24.60 1.53
N ILE A 150 38.42 -24.35 1.94
CA ILE A 150 38.75 -23.94 3.31
C ILE A 150 38.74 -22.40 3.35
N ILE A 151 37.73 -21.83 4.00
CA ILE A 151 37.63 -20.38 4.19
C ILE A 151 38.48 -20.00 5.40
N THR A 152 39.54 -19.22 5.18
CA THR A 152 40.43 -18.74 6.23
C THR A 152 40.02 -17.34 6.73
N PRO A 153 40.47 -16.91 7.92
CA PRO A 153 40.24 -15.55 8.40
C PRO A 153 40.76 -14.46 7.45
N ASP A 154 41.86 -14.73 6.75
CA ASP A 154 42.46 -13.81 5.78
C ASP A 154 41.56 -13.64 4.55
N ASP A 155 40.91 -14.70 4.08
CA ASP A 155 39.93 -14.64 2.98
C ASP A 155 38.76 -13.72 3.35
N VAL A 156 38.28 -13.83 4.59
CA VAL A 156 37.20 -12.98 5.11
C VAL A 156 37.66 -11.53 5.23
N ALA A 157 38.86 -11.30 5.77
CA ALA A 157 39.43 -9.95 5.90
C ALA A 157 39.60 -9.27 4.53
N GLU A 158 40.10 -10.00 3.54
CA GLU A 158 40.28 -9.50 2.18
C GLU A 158 38.94 -9.22 1.48
N ALA A 159 37.96 -10.11 1.65
CA ALA A 159 36.60 -9.90 1.13
C ALA A 159 35.94 -8.65 1.73
N VAL A 160 36.03 -8.46 3.05
CA VAL A 160 35.52 -7.28 3.74
C VAL A 160 36.24 -6.03 3.28
N ARG A 161 37.57 -6.07 3.13
CA ARG A 161 38.39 -4.92 2.66
C ARG A 161 37.98 -4.45 1.27
N ARG A 162 37.74 -5.38 0.34
CA ARG A 162 37.32 -5.09 -1.05
C ARG A 162 35.89 -4.57 -1.16
N ALA A 163 35.03 -4.86 -0.19
CA ALA A 163 33.63 -4.42 -0.26
C ALA A 163 33.50 -2.89 -0.16
N PRO A 164 32.67 -2.23 -0.98
CA PRO A 164 32.51 -0.77 -0.93
C PRO A 164 31.72 -0.34 0.31
N ASN A 165 32.25 0.66 1.03
CA ASN A 165 31.76 1.09 2.35
C ASN A 165 30.25 1.38 2.38
N TRP A 166 29.73 2.04 1.34
CA TRP A 166 28.35 2.51 1.26
C TRP A 166 27.47 1.71 0.29
N LYS A 167 27.81 0.44 0.04
CA LYS A 167 26.87 -0.44 -0.69
C LYS A 167 25.56 -0.58 0.10
N SER A 168 24.46 -0.75 -0.62
CA SER A 168 23.15 -1.01 -0.02
C SER A 168 23.23 -2.16 0.99
N PRO A 169 22.67 -2.00 2.20
CA PRO A 169 22.73 -3.02 3.23
C PRO A 169 21.78 -4.17 2.89
N GLY A 170 22.04 -5.34 3.49
CA GLY A 170 21.17 -6.50 3.38
C GLY A 170 19.89 -6.33 4.21
N LEU A 171 19.17 -7.44 4.40
CA LEU A 171 17.98 -7.50 5.27
C LEU A 171 18.30 -7.14 6.74
N ASP A 172 19.57 -7.27 7.13
CA ASP A 172 20.12 -6.91 8.45
C ASP A 172 20.33 -5.41 8.65
N GLY A 173 20.26 -4.60 7.58
CA GLY A 173 20.47 -3.15 7.64
C GLY A 173 21.92 -2.71 7.87
N LEU A 174 22.89 -3.64 7.85
CA LEU A 174 24.29 -3.34 8.12
C LEU A 174 25.05 -2.97 6.85
N HIS A 175 25.68 -1.80 6.85
CA HIS A 175 26.60 -1.39 5.79
C HIS A 175 28.01 -1.93 6.01
N HIS A 176 28.72 -2.22 4.91
CA HIS A 176 30.13 -2.65 4.93
C HIS A 176 31.06 -1.68 5.67
N TYR A 177 30.73 -0.38 5.69
CA TYR A 177 31.42 0.63 6.50
C TYR A 177 31.56 0.20 7.96
N TRP A 178 30.48 -0.31 8.56
CA TRP A 178 30.48 -0.75 9.95
C TRP A 178 31.25 -2.06 10.13
N LEU A 179 31.13 -3.01 9.21
CA LEU A 179 31.88 -4.27 9.26
C LEU A 179 33.40 -4.06 9.24
N LYS A 180 33.88 -3.11 8.44
CA LYS A 180 35.30 -2.70 8.43
C LYS A 180 35.72 -2.03 9.75
N GLY A 181 34.84 -1.21 10.32
CA GLY A 181 35.08 -0.56 11.61
C GLY A 181 35.03 -1.52 12.81
N PHE A 182 34.24 -2.59 12.73
CA PHE A 182 34.13 -3.61 13.77
C PHE A 182 35.45 -4.36 13.98
N MET A 183 36.14 -4.74 12.91
CA MET A 183 37.44 -5.45 12.97
C MET A 183 38.51 -4.66 13.75
N GLY A 184 38.54 -3.32 13.61
CA GLY A 184 39.49 -2.47 14.34
C GLY A 184 39.16 -2.29 15.83
N ASN A 185 37.90 -2.44 16.21
CA ASN A 185 37.43 -2.30 17.60
C ASN A 185 37.33 -3.64 18.34
N PHE A 186 37.34 -4.77 17.62
CA PHE A 186 37.18 -6.09 18.22
C PHE A 186 38.35 -6.46 19.15
N THR A 187 39.58 -6.05 18.85
CA THR A 187 40.73 -6.27 19.75
C THR A 187 40.57 -5.56 21.08
N VAL A 188 40.06 -4.33 21.07
CA VAL A 188 39.82 -3.54 22.29
C VAL A 188 38.60 -4.07 23.05
N MET A 189 37.52 -4.41 22.35
CA MET A 189 36.30 -4.95 22.95
C MET A 189 36.48 -6.38 23.47
N ALA A 190 37.25 -7.22 22.78
CA ALA A 190 37.59 -8.56 23.24
C ALA A 190 38.50 -8.51 24.48
N ALA A 191 39.50 -7.62 24.50
CA ALA A 191 40.32 -7.39 25.69
C ALA A 191 39.49 -6.93 26.89
N LEU A 192 38.52 -6.04 26.66
CA LEU A 192 37.58 -5.61 27.70
C LEU A 192 36.65 -6.74 28.16
N TYR A 193 36.12 -7.55 27.25
CA TYR A 193 35.24 -8.68 27.59
C TYR A 193 35.95 -9.77 28.41
N PHE A 194 37.18 -10.14 28.04
CA PHE A 194 37.99 -11.11 28.81
C PHE A 194 38.49 -10.54 30.14
N SER A 195 38.61 -9.22 30.28
CA SER A 195 38.92 -8.56 31.57
C SER A 195 37.71 -8.43 32.51
N TRP A 196 36.49 -8.68 32.00
CA TRP A 196 35.21 -8.52 32.70
C TRP A 196 34.49 -9.86 32.95
N GLN A 197 35.24 -10.96 33.04
CA GLN A 197 34.74 -12.21 33.62
C GLN A 197 35.29 -12.34 35.06
N PRO A 198 34.42 -12.53 36.08
CA PRO A 198 34.85 -12.78 37.46
C PRO A 198 35.50 -14.15 37.63
#